data_AF-A0A257SHJ0-F1
#
_entry.id   AF-A0A257SHJ0-F1
#
_cell.length_a   1.000
_cell.length_b   1.000
_cell.length_c   1.000
_cell.angle_alpha   90.00
_cell.angle_beta   90.00
_cell.angle_gamma   90.00
#
_symmetry.space_group_name_H-M   'P 1'
#
loop_
_entity.id
_entity.type
_entity.pdbx_description
1 polymer ?
#
loop_
_entity_poly.entity_id
_entity_poly.type
_entity_poly.pdbx_seq_one_letter_code
_entity_poly.pdbx_strand_id
1 'polypeptide(L)'
;MTATVAYLTKRFPRLSETFILDEILGLEAAGVPLRLYAIADPHEKLVQPDVARVTSEVVYLQRSGSWGDRWDEYRATMVAHAQLCRE
;
A
#
# COMPACT_ATOMS: atom_id res chain seq x y z
N MET A 1 20.58 11.25 7.07
CA MET A 1 19.83 10.01 6.82
C MET A 1 18.37 10.42 6.72
N THR A 2 17.75 10.30 5.55
CA THR A 2 16.31 10.51 5.40
C THR A 2 15.61 9.24 5.86
N ALA A 3 14.67 9.36 6.80
CA ALA A 3 13.86 8.22 7.23
C ALA A 3 13.00 7.74 6.07
N THR A 4 12.88 6.43 5.90
CA THR A 4 11.97 5.83 4.91
C THR A 4 10.55 5.88 5.47
N VAL A 5 9.59 6.31 4.65
CA VAL A 5 8.18 6.38 5.03
C VAL A 5 7.45 5.13 4.55
N ALA A 6 6.69 4.53 5.45
CA ALA A 6 5.90 3.35 5.17
C ALA A 6 4.42 3.70 5.05
N TYR A 7 3.80 3.37 3.92
CA TYR A 7 2.36 3.44 3.74
C TYR A 7 1.75 2.06 3.94
N LEU A 8 0.76 1.96 4.83
CA LEU A 8 -0.09 0.79 4.97
C LEU A 8 -1.52 1.18 4.65
N THR A 9 -2.07 0.60 3.58
CA THR A 9 -3.45 0.81 3.16
C THR A 9 -4.25 -0.47 3.32
N LYS A 10 -5.57 -0.36 3.48
CA LYS A 10 -6.43 -1.54 3.39
C LYS A 10 -6.37 -2.15 1.99
N ARG A 11 -6.43 -1.31 0.97
CA ARG A 11 -6.29 -1.66 -0.45
C ARG A 11 -5.73 -0.48 -1.23
N PHE A 12 -4.95 -0.78 -2.24
CA PHE A 12 -4.45 0.19 -3.21
C PHE A 12 -4.04 -0.57 -4.47
N PRO A 13 -4.18 -0.01 -5.69
CA PRO A 13 -4.84 1.25 -6.04
C PRO A 13 -6.37 1.17 -6.05
N ARG A 14 -7.08 2.22 -5.64
CA ARG A 14 -8.55 2.30 -5.76
C ARG A 14 -9.00 3.56 -6.49
N LEU A 15 -9.96 3.40 -7.40
CA LEU A 15 -10.44 4.48 -8.25
C LEU A 15 -11.03 5.66 -7.44
N SER A 16 -11.66 5.37 -6.30
CA SER A 16 -12.26 6.37 -5.40
C SER A 16 -11.25 7.04 -4.45
N GLU A 17 -10.04 6.51 -4.31
CA GLU A 17 -9.04 6.96 -3.34
C GLU A 17 -7.90 7.70 -4.03
N THR A 18 -8.24 8.74 -4.78
CA THR A 18 -7.27 9.55 -5.53
C THR A 18 -6.27 10.26 -4.63
N PHE A 19 -6.67 10.67 -3.42
CA PHE A 19 -5.77 11.38 -2.50
C PHE A 19 -4.53 10.55 -2.13
N ILE A 20 -4.68 9.22 -1.98
CA ILE A 20 -3.57 8.32 -1.65
C ILE A 20 -2.58 8.27 -2.81
N LEU A 21 -3.11 8.19 -4.05
CA LEU A 21 -2.28 8.20 -5.26
C LEU A 21 -1.53 9.53 -5.40
N ASP A 22 -2.22 10.66 -5.25
CA ASP A 22 -1.62 11.99 -5.37
C ASP A 22 -0.54 12.23 -4.31
N GLU A 23 -0.77 11.73 -3.08
CA GLU A 23 0.19 11.81 -1.99
C GLU A 23 1.45 10.98 -2.26
N ILE A 24 1.29 9.70 -2.69
CA ILE A 24 2.41 8.83 -3.05
C ILE A 24 3.24 9.48 -4.16
N LEU A 25 2.59 9.95 -5.24
CA LEU A 25 3.28 10.59 -6.36
C LEU A 25 3.99 11.88 -5.93
N GLY A 26 3.37 12.68 -5.06
CA GLY A 26 3.98 13.90 -4.52
C GLY A 26 5.22 13.62 -3.68
N LEU A 27 5.17 12.57 -2.84
CA LEU A 27 6.29 12.16 -2.00
C LEU A 27 7.44 11.55 -2.82
N GLU A 28 7.13 10.70 -3.79
CA GLU A 28 8.13 10.17 -4.73
C GLU A 28 8.81 11.30 -5.52
N ALA A 29 8.03 12.27 -6.01
CA ALA A 29 8.55 13.45 -6.70
C ALA A 29 9.43 14.34 -5.80
N ALA A 30 9.14 14.38 -4.49
CA ALA A 30 9.98 15.06 -3.50
C ALA A 30 11.22 14.25 -3.08
N GLY A 31 11.42 13.05 -3.64
CA GLY A 31 12.56 12.18 -3.34
C GLY A 31 12.46 11.49 -1.97
N VAL A 32 11.26 11.38 -1.41
CA VAL A 32 11.02 10.66 -0.15
C VAL A 32 11.07 9.16 -0.43
N PRO A 33 11.93 8.38 0.26
CA PRO A 33 11.94 6.93 0.11
C PRO A 33 10.64 6.35 0.67
N LEU A 34 9.88 5.63 -0.15
CA LEU A 34 8.61 5.02 0.24
C LEU A 34 8.69 3.49 0.23
N ARG A 35 7.89 2.88 1.09
CA ARG A 35 7.54 1.46 1.05
C ARG A 35 6.03 1.33 1.13
N LEU A 36 5.42 0.72 0.12
CA LEU A 36 3.97 0.64 0.02
C LEU A 36 3.50 -0.77 0.37
N TYR A 37 2.57 -0.84 1.32
CA TYR A 37 1.91 -2.06 1.73
C TYR A 37 0.40 -1.90 1.58
N ALA A 38 -0.24 -2.90 1.00
CA ALA A 38 -1.69 -3.01 0.94
C ALA A 38 -2.11 -4.32 1.60
N ILE A 39 -3.12 -4.28 2.46
CA ILE A 39 -3.61 -5.50 3.10
C ILE A 39 -4.13 -6.46 2.02
N ALA A 40 -4.90 -5.98 1.05
CA ALA A 40 -5.43 -6.80 -0.03
C ALA A 40 -5.35 -6.09 -1.38
N ASP A 41 -5.23 -6.89 -2.44
CA ASP A 41 -5.47 -6.42 -3.81
C ASP A 41 -6.96 -6.04 -3.94
N PRO A 42 -7.27 -4.83 -4.42
CA PRO A 42 -8.66 -4.40 -4.58
C PRO A 42 -9.40 -5.10 -5.72
N HIS A 43 -8.70 -5.77 -6.63
CA HIS A 43 -9.24 -6.43 -7.83
C HIS A 43 -10.11 -5.49 -8.68
N GLU A 44 -9.73 -4.21 -8.72
CA GLU A 44 -10.40 -3.19 -9.51
C GLU A 44 -10.12 -3.40 -10.99
N LYS A 45 -11.17 -3.36 -11.81
CA LYS A 45 -11.01 -3.44 -13.28
C LYS A 45 -10.51 -2.13 -13.87
N LEU A 46 -10.71 -1.02 -13.15
CA LEU A 46 -10.37 0.32 -13.59
C LEU A 46 -9.67 1.05 -12.45
N VAL A 47 -8.51 1.62 -12.76
CA VAL A 47 -7.71 2.46 -11.88
C VAL A 47 -7.36 3.75 -12.62
N GLN A 48 -6.89 4.76 -11.89
CA GLN A 48 -6.42 5.98 -12.51
C GLN A 48 -5.18 5.67 -13.38
N PRO A 49 -5.02 6.27 -14.58
CA PRO A 49 -3.83 6.06 -15.42
C PRO A 49 -2.52 6.37 -14.68
N ASP A 50 -2.57 7.37 -13.81
CA ASP A 50 -1.43 7.87 -13.03
C ASP A 50 -0.88 6.84 -12.03
N VAL A 51 -1.62 5.78 -11.73
CA VAL A 51 -1.08 4.63 -10.96
C VAL A 51 0.17 4.06 -11.63
N ALA A 52 0.25 4.09 -12.96
CA ALA A 52 1.44 3.62 -13.70
C ALA A 52 2.69 4.47 -13.47
N ARG A 53 2.56 5.66 -12.84
CA ARG A 53 3.67 6.54 -12.49
C ARG A 53 4.27 6.22 -11.12
N VAL A 54 3.58 5.44 -10.29
CA VAL A 54 4.09 5.00 -8.99
C VAL A 54 5.28 4.10 -9.21
N THR A 55 6.41 4.46 -8.60
CA THR A 55 7.68 3.75 -8.77
C THR A 55 7.96 2.76 -7.64
N SER A 56 7.43 3.02 -6.45
CA SER A 56 7.57 2.13 -5.31
C SER A 56 6.72 0.88 -5.48
N GLU A 57 7.30 -0.29 -5.19
CA GLU A 57 6.59 -1.56 -5.21
C GLU A 57 5.48 -1.59 -4.16
N VAL A 58 4.29 -2.06 -4.56
CA VAL A 58 3.17 -2.31 -3.66
C VAL A 58 3.18 -3.78 -3.24
N VAL A 59 3.46 -4.02 -1.95
CA VAL A 59 3.44 -5.36 -1.37
C VAL A 59 2.04 -5.67 -0.82
N TYR A 60 1.39 -6.66 -1.42
CA TYR A 60 0.11 -7.17 -0.92
C TYR A 60 0.33 -8.21 0.18
N LEU A 61 -0.27 -7.97 1.35
CA LEU A 61 -0.04 -8.78 2.55
C LEU A 61 -0.93 -10.03 2.59
N GLN A 62 -2.14 -9.97 2.06
CA GLN A 62 -3.02 -11.13 1.94
C GLN A 62 -2.65 -11.96 0.71
N ARG A 63 -2.38 -13.25 0.94
CA ARG A 63 -1.85 -14.16 -0.08
C ARG A 63 -2.91 -15.01 -0.79
N SER A 64 -4.16 -15.08 -0.27
CA SER A 64 -5.34 -15.64 -0.95
C SER A 64 -6.56 -15.72 -0.02
N GLY A 65 -7.75 -15.46 -0.58
CA GLY A 65 -8.96 -16.27 -0.37
C GLY A 65 -9.68 -16.24 0.99
N SER A 66 -10.32 -15.13 1.35
CA SER A 66 -11.77 -15.05 1.64
C SER A 66 -12.08 -13.78 2.45
N TRP A 67 -13.17 -13.13 2.10
CA TRP A 67 -13.69 -11.91 2.76
C TRP A 67 -14.41 -12.25 4.09
N GLY A 68 -13.82 -13.13 4.90
CA GLY A 68 -14.47 -13.69 6.09
C GLY A 68 -13.77 -13.34 7.40
N ASP A 69 -12.45 -13.51 7.45
CA ASP A 69 -11.74 -13.43 8.72
C ASP A 69 -11.07 -12.07 8.94
N ARG A 70 -11.77 -11.21 9.68
CA ARG A 70 -11.21 -9.98 10.30
C ARG A 70 -9.89 -10.24 11.04
N TRP A 71 -9.67 -11.48 11.50
CA TRP A 71 -8.44 -11.92 12.14
C TRP A 71 -7.23 -11.98 11.19
N ASP A 72 -7.43 -12.33 9.92
CA ASP A 72 -6.35 -12.34 8.92
C ASP A 72 -5.95 -10.92 8.52
N GLU A 73 -6.91 -9.99 8.44
CA GLU A 73 -6.64 -8.56 8.26
C GLU A 73 -5.82 -7.99 9.44
N TYR A 74 -6.16 -8.35 10.68
CA TYR A 74 -5.41 -7.94 11.87
C TYR A 74 -4.00 -8.53 11.91
N ARG A 75 -3.84 -9.82 11.58
CA ARG A 75 -2.52 -10.47 11.50
C ARG A 75 -1.67 -9.87 10.38
N ALA A 76 -2.24 -9.61 9.20
CA ALA A 76 -1.54 -8.96 8.10
C ALA A 76 -1.05 -7.56 8.50
N THR A 77 -1.91 -6.77 9.17
CA THR A 77 -1.55 -5.46 9.74
C THR A 77 -0.40 -5.58 10.74
N MET A 78 -0.43 -6.58 11.62
CA MET A 78 0.65 -6.84 12.58
C MET A 78 1.96 -7.31 11.92
N VAL A 79 1.89 -8.14 10.87
CA VAL A 79 3.05 -8.58 10.09
C VAL A 79 3.68 -7.40 9.36
N ALA A 80 2.86 -6.56 8.71
CA ALA A 80 3.34 -5.32 8.11
C ALA A 80 3.98 -4.43 9.16
N HIS A 81 3.30 -4.11 10.26
CA HIS A 81 3.90 -3.32 11.34
C HIS A 81 5.26 -3.90 11.80
N ALA A 82 5.35 -5.21 11.97
CA ALA A 82 6.61 -5.85 12.34
C ALA A 82 7.68 -5.81 11.23
N GLN A 83 7.31 -5.85 9.95
CA GLN A 83 8.23 -5.64 8.81
C GLN A 83 8.67 -4.17 8.72
N LEU A 84 7.76 -3.23 9.03
CA LEU A 84 8.02 -1.81 9.04
C LEU A 84 8.96 -1.38 10.18
N CYS A 85 8.91 -2.05 11.33
CA CYS A 85 9.73 -1.70 12.50
C CYS A 85 11.09 -2.42 12.56
N ARG A 86 11.40 -3.34 11.64
CA ARG A 86 12.63 -4.16 11.68
C ARG A 86 13.79 -3.59 10.84
N GLU A 87 13.61 -2.45 10.19
CA GLU A 87 14.59 -1.80 9.32
C GLU A 87 14.60 -0.28 9.56
#